data_AF-A0A2E0M6K3-F1
#
_entry.id   AF-A0A2E0M6K3-F1
#
_cell.length_a   1.000
_cell.length_b   1.000
_cell.length_c   1.000
_cell.angle_alpha   90.00
_cell.angle_beta   90.00
_cell.angle_gamma   90.00
#
_symmetry.space_group_name_H-M   'P 1'
#
loop_
_entity.id
_entity.type
_entity.pdbx_description
1 polymer ?
#
loop_
_entity_poly.entity_id
_entity_poly.type
_entity_poly.pdbx_seq_one_letter_code
_entity_poly.pdbx_strand_id
1 'polypeptide(L)'
;MVLEFLATPGGAALAGGVLNFAGGLFGRSSASKQRNAEKEALRKRYEEYDLPGWEMTGERMIADRDHLIDQINLRQQNEKDRAAFTDKNNLRNWEQSLKIRDYKIDQNKRLYEKSEELYLSALGLNRESAMSAREQTLIAQRETEQQLSFQNESNIIASIIAKGEAAAKTQTGKSALKQAQSLLADVGRNQAILTESLFSAGTSTRMQLMDIDREYRAANTKAYANRMLEPEAPPIPLKPLETPLSKYILPREFIDADFGPKPIMGVPTTQVPSMMGVLAGAAAAGFDAYTNNYTGNVTENIGGASTHNFGSLSMSDAMNMNPITYPYFN
;
A
#
# COMPACT_ATOMS: atom_id res chain seq x y z
N MET A 1 -3.25 21.01 -81.63
CA MET A 1 -3.59 20.65 -83.02
C MET A 1 -3.09 19.23 -83.21
N VAL A 2 -3.79 18.25 -82.63
CA VAL A 2 -4.80 17.38 -83.27
C VAL A 2 -4.27 16.70 -84.52
N LEU A 3 -3.98 15.38 -84.42
CA LEU A 3 -4.58 14.35 -85.27
C LEU A 3 -4.20 12.94 -84.77
N GLU A 4 -5.19 12.22 -84.24
CA GLU A 4 -5.21 10.77 -84.11
C GLU A 4 -5.49 10.11 -85.47
N PHE A 5 -4.97 8.91 -85.73
CA PHE A 5 -5.65 7.95 -86.60
C PHE A 5 -5.33 6.50 -86.21
N LEU A 6 -6.36 5.78 -85.77
CA LEU A 6 -6.44 4.33 -85.60
C LEU A 6 -6.59 3.63 -86.96
N ALA A 7 -5.93 2.48 -87.16
CA ALA A 7 -6.48 1.34 -87.93
C ALA A 7 -5.59 0.06 -87.81
N THR A 8 -6.16 -1.00 -87.25
CA THR A 8 -5.87 -2.43 -87.55
C THR A 8 -7.05 -2.94 -88.42
N PRO A 9 -7.09 -4.16 -89.05
CA PRO A 9 -6.10 -5.25 -89.22
C PRO A 9 -6.03 -5.85 -90.67
N GLY A 10 -5.08 -6.78 -90.89
CA GLY A 10 -5.29 -7.93 -91.80
C GLY A 10 -4.45 -8.03 -93.08
N GLY A 11 -3.68 -9.12 -93.20
CA GLY A 11 -3.52 -9.82 -94.49
C GLY A 11 -2.09 -10.12 -94.98
N ALA A 12 -1.78 -11.43 -95.01
CA ALA A 12 -0.94 -12.14 -95.99
C ALA A 12 0.57 -12.36 -95.74
N ALA A 13 0.84 -13.56 -95.23
CA ALA A 13 1.58 -14.65 -95.89
C ALA A 13 3.12 -14.61 -96.02
N LEU A 14 3.74 -15.49 -95.22
CA LEU A 14 4.59 -16.61 -95.65
C LEU A 14 5.67 -16.38 -96.74
N ALA A 15 6.92 -16.37 -96.28
CA ALA A 15 8.08 -16.96 -96.95
C ALA A 15 9.07 -17.36 -95.83
N GLY A 16 9.30 -18.64 -95.54
CA GLY A 16 10.06 -19.57 -96.37
C GLY A 16 11.53 -19.55 -95.89
N GLY A 17 11.90 -20.50 -95.02
CA GLY A 17 13.15 -20.48 -94.25
C GLY A 17 14.42 -20.77 -95.04
N VAL A 18 15.57 -20.67 -94.34
CA VAL A 18 16.78 -21.51 -94.44
C VAL A 18 17.89 -20.98 -93.49
N LEU A 19 18.29 -21.85 -92.55
CA LEU A 19 19.62 -22.11 -91.94
C LEU A 19 20.52 -20.97 -91.40
N ASN A 20 20.79 -21.03 -90.08
CA ASN A 20 22.05 -20.58 -89.47
C ASN A 20 22.62 -21.68 -88.54
N PHE A 21 23.29 -22.67 -89.15
CA PHE A 21 24.03 -23.75 -88.47
C PHE A 21 25.48 -23.35 -88.09
N ALA A 22 25.80 -22.04 -88.09
CA ALA A 22 27.16 -21.52 -87.94
C ALA A 22 27.57 -21.14 -86.49
N GLY A 23 26.69 -21.29 -85.49
CA GLY A 23 26.96 -20.85 -84.11
C GLY A 23 27.67 -21.86 -83.19
N GLY A 24 27.74 -23.15 -83.57
CA GLY A 24 28.10 -24.24 -82.65
C GLY A 24 29.59 -24.46 -82.38
N LEU A 25 30.49 -24.07 -83.29
CA LEU A 25 31.93 -24.39 -83.17
C LEU A 25 32.76 -23.27 -82.51
N PHE A 26 32.40 -22.00 -82.73
CA PHE A 26 33.03 -20.85 -82.07
C PHE A 26 32.58 -20.66 -80.61
N GLY A 27 31.50 -21.34 -80.20
CA GLY A 27 30.99 -21.33 -78.84
C GLY A 27 31.88 -22.05 -77.82
N ARG A 28 32.80 -22.94 -78.23
CA ARG A 28 33.55 -23.80 -77.28
C ARG A 28 34.76 -23.10 -76.65
N SER A 29 35.46 -22.23 -77.39
CA SER A 29 36.57 -21.42 -76.87
C SER A 29 36.09 -20.16 -76.14
N SER A 30 34.95 -19.60 -76.54
CA SER A 30 34.27 -18.54 -75.81
C SER A 30 33.59 -19.09 -74.54
N ALA A 31 32.98 -20.28 -74.57
CA ALA A 31 32.43 -20.92 -73.38
C ALA A 31 33.51 -21.38 -72.38
N SER A 32 34.70 -21.81 -72.83
CA SER A 32 35.80 -22.14 -71.91
C SER A 32 36.40 -20.89 -71.26
N LYS A 33 36.53 -19.79 -72.01
CA LYS A 33 36.93 -18.47 -71.47
C LYS A 33 35.86 -17.89 -70.54
N GLN A 34 34.58 -17.99 -70.89
CA GLN A 34 33.46 -17.60 -70.02
C GLN A 34 33.42 -18.45 -68.76
N ARG A 35 33.69 -19.76 -68.83
CA ARG A 35 33.86 -20.62 -67.65
C ARG A 35 34.97 -20.16 -66.73
N ASN A 36 36.13 -19.82 -67.27
CA ASN A 36 37.27 -19.39 -66.46
C ASN A 36 37.01 -18.00 -65.84
N ALA A 37 36.43 -17.07 -66.60
CA ALA A 37 36.02 -15.77 -66.08
C ALA A 37 34.90 -15.87 -65.02
N GLU A 38 33.94 -16.79 -65.21
CA GLU A 38 32.88 -17.08 -64.23
C GLU A 38 33.47 -17.73 -62.97
N LYS A 39 34.39 -18.69 -63.10
CA LYS A 39 35.11 -19.28 -61.97
C LYS A 39 35.91 -18.24 -61.18
N GLU A 40 36.61 -17.34 -61.86
CA GLU A 40 37.35 -16.25 -61.21
C GLU A 40 36.40 -15.27 -60.50
N ALA A 41 35.27 -14.92 -61.11
CA ALA A 41 34.25 -14.07 -60.50
C ALA A 41 33.60 -14.75 -59.27
N LEU A 42 33.30 -16.05 -59.36
CA LEU A 42 32.79 -16.85 -58.26
C LEU A 42 33.82 -16.97 -57.13
N ARG A 43 35.10 -17.14 -57.46
CA ARG A 43 36.18 -17.18 -56.47
C ARG A 43 36.34 -15.84 -55.75
N LYS A 44 36.35 -14.73 -56.50
CA LYS A 44 36.40 -13.38 -55.92
C LYS A 44 35.20 -13.11 -55.03
N ARG A 45 33.98 -13.45 -55.46
CA ARG A 45 32.77 -13.32 -54.62
C ARG A 45 32.89 -14.12 -53.32
N TYR A 46 33.38 -15.36 -53.41
CA TYR A 46 33.54 -16.24 -52.28
C TYR A 46 34.60 -15.72 -51.29
N GLU A 47 35.76 -15.28 -51.79
CA GLU A 47 36.89 -14.77 -50.99
C GLU A 47 36.61 -13.37 -50.41
N GLU A 48 35.99 -12.47 -51.16
CA GLU A 48 35.81 -11.06 -50.77
C GLU A 48 34.51 -10.78 -49.99
N TYR A 49 33.47 -11.61 -50.16
CA TYR A 49 32.15 -11.32 -49.57
C TYR A 49 31.62 -12.47 -48.72
N ASP A 50 31.60 -13.70 -49.25
CA ASP A 50 30.92 -14.80 -48.56
C ASP A 50 31.69 -15.26 -47.30
N LEU A 51 33.02 -15.46 -47.41
CA LEU A 51 33.89 -15.81 -46.28
C LEU A 51 33.94 -14.72 -45.19
N PRO A 52 34.29 -13.46 -45.49
CA PRO A 52 34.34 -12.42 -44.46
C PRO A 52 32.95 -12.08 -43.91
N GLY A 53 31.89 -12.23 -44.71
CA GLY A 53 30.51 -12.09 -44.24
C GLY A 53 30.15 -13.14 -43.16
N TRP A 54 30.59 -14.39 -43.36
CA TRP A 54 30.41 -15.46 -42.38
C TRP A 54 31.21 -15.21 -41.09
N GLU A 55 32.47 -14.80 -41.21
CA GLU A 55 33.32 -14.45 -40.06
C GLU A 55 32.75 -13.27 -39.26
N MET A 56 32.35 -12.18 -39.93
CA MET A 56 31.70 -11.03 -39.28
C MET A 56 30.39 -11.42 -38.59
N THR A 57 29.63 -12.36 -39.15
CA THR A 57 28.40 -12.85 -38.52
C THR A 57 28.73 -13.62 -37.24
N GLY A 58 29.79 -14.43 -37.24
CA GLY A 58 30.26 -15.14 -36.06
C GLY A 58 30.78 -14.21 -34.96
N GLU A 59 31.63 -13.25 -35.31
CA GLU A 59 32.12 -12.23 -34.37
C GLU A 59 30.98 -11.40 -33.77
N ARG A 60 30.01 -11.02 -34.60
CA ARG A 60 28.80 -10.32 -34.12
C ARG A 60 28.02 -11.16 -33.12
N MET A 61 27.84 -12.46 -33.36
CA MET A 61 27.14 -13.33 -32.41
C MET A 61 27.86 -13.41 -31.07
N ILE A 62 29.20 -13.53 -31.07
CA ILE A 62 30.02 -13.51 -29.85
C ILE A 62 29.86 -12.18 -29.12
N ALA A 63 29.98 -11.05 -29.82
CA ALA A 63 29.79 -9.73 -29.25
C ALA A 63 28.38 -9.51 -28.68
N ASP A 64 27.34 -9.99 -29.37
CA ASP A 64 25.96 -9.93 -28.90
C ASP A 64 25.77 -10.75 -27.61
N ARG A 65 26.41 -11.93 -27.51
CA ARG A 65 26.40 -12.74 -26.28
C ARG A 65 27.14 -12.05 -25.13
N ASP A 66 28.31 -11.52 -25.38
CA ASP A 66 29.10 -10.83 -24.33
C ASP A 66 28.33 -9.61 -23.81
N HIS A 67 27.71 -8.85 -24.71
CA HIS A 67 26.82 -7.75 -24.35
C HIS A 67 25.60 -8.23 -23.54
N LEU A 68 25.01 -9.38 -23.86
CA LEU A 68 23.94 -9.98 -23.06
C LEU A 68 24.42 -10.38 -21.65
N ILE A 69 25.63 -10.94 -21.54
CA ILE A 69 26.25 -11.27 -20.25
C ILE A 69 26.45 -10.01 -19.41
N ASP A 70 27.02 -8.96 -20.01
CA ASP A 70 27.24 -7.68 -19.34
C ASP A 70 25.92 -7.05 -18.88
N GLN A 71 24.87 -7.11 -19.71
CA GLN A 71 23.54 -6.66 -19.31
C GLN A 71 23.00 -7.46 -18.12
N ILE A 72 23.15 -8.78 -18.11
CA ILE A 72 22.70 -9.62 -17.00
C ILE A 72 23.50 -9.30 -15.73
N ASN A 73 24.81 -9.14 -15.83
CA ASN A 73 25.68 -8.78 -14.71
C ASN A 73 25.32 -7.39 -14.15
N LEU A 74 25.08 -6.41 -15.02
CA LEU A 74 24.65 -5.07 -14.61
C LEU A 74 23.27 -5.10 -13.94
N ARG A 75 22.32 -5.89 -14.46
CA ARG A 75 21.01 -6.09 -13.81
C ARG A 75 21.15 -6.72 -12.42
N GLN A 76 22.02 -7.73 -12.27
CA GLN A 76 22.32 -8.34 -10.97
C GLN A 76 22.88 -7.33 -9.98
N GLN A 77 23.81 -6.47 -10.39
CA GLN A 77 24.38 -5.42 -9.54
C GLN A 77 23.33 -4.40 -9.11
N ASN A 78 22.58 -3.86 -10.07
CA ASN A 78 21.51 -2.90 -9.81
C ASN A 78 20.44 -3.47 -8.87
N GLU A 79 20.13 -4.77 -8.99
CA GLU A 79 19.20 -5.43 -8.09
C GLU A 79 19.76 -5.56 -6.67
N LYS A 80 21.03 -5.95 -6.51
CA LYS A 80 21.70 -6.00 -5.20
C LYS A 80 21.72 -4.63 -4.54
N ASP A 81 22.04 -3.58 -5.28
CA ASP A 81 22.07 -2.21 -4.76
C ASP A 81 20.68 -1.74 -4.35
N ARG A 82 19.67 -2.05 -5.16
CA ARG A 82 18.26 -1.76 -4.84
C ARG A 82 17.80 -2.52 -3.59
N ALA A 83 18.08 -3.82 -3.50
CA ALA A 83 17.74 -4.63 -2.34
C ALA A 83 18.43 -4.09 -1.07
N ALA A 84 19.73 -3.79 -1.14
CA ALA A 84 20.48 -3.21 -0.02
C ALA A 84 19.93 -1.84 0.40
N PHE A 85 19.50 -0.99 -0.55
CA PHE A 85 18.84 0.27 -0.24
C PHE A 85 17.49 0.06 0.44
N THR A 86 16.67 -0.86 -0.07
CA THR A 86 15.38 -1.23 0.53
C THR A 86 15.56 -1.77 1.95
N ASP A 87 16.52 -2.66 2.18
CA ASP A 87 16.83 -3.23 3.49
C ASP A 87 17.29 -2.16 4.48
N LYS A 88 18.18 -1.26 4.06
CA LYS A 88 18.60 -0.10 4.88
C LYS A 88 17.42 0.81 5.22
N ASN A 89 16.53 1.08 4.26
CA ASN A 89 15.36 1.92 4.49
C ASN A 89 14.38 1.26 5.48
N ASN A 90 14.13 -0.04 5.31
CA ASN A 90 13.31 -0.83 6.21
C ASN A 90 13.90 -0.86 7.62
N LEU A 91 15.22 -1.02 7.75
CA LEU A 91 15.92 -0.99 9.03
C LEU A 91 15.78 0.37 9.72
N ARG A 92 15.95 1.47 8.99
CA ARG A 92 15.74 2.84 9.51
C ARG A 92 14.31 3.04 10.01
N ASN A 93 13.31 2.56 9.27
CA ASN A 93 11.91 2.64 9.67
C ASN A 93 11.65 1.83 10.96
N TRP A 94 12.28 0.67 11.09
CA TRP A 94 12.21 -0.15 12.30
C TRP A 94 12.88 0.52 13.50
N GLU A 95 14.09 1.08 13.33
CA GLU A 95 14.77 1.85 14.37
C GLU A 95 13.95 3.07 14.81
N GLN A 96 13.33 3.79 13.87
CA GLN A 96 12.43 4.88 14.18
C GLN A 96 11.20 4.40 14.95
N SER A 97 10.64 3.26 14.57
CA SER A 97 9.50 2.65 15.28
C SER A 97 9.86 2.27 16.71
N LEU A 98 11.08 1.77 16.95
CA LEU A 98 11.60 1.53 18.30
C LEU A 98 11.73 2.82 19.11
N LYS A 99 12.29 3.89 18.52
CA LYS A 99 12.38 5.19 19.21
C LYS A 99 11.00 5.75 19.57
N ILE A 100 10.03 5.63 18.68
CA ILE A 100 8.64 6.04 18.95
C ILE A 100 8.05 5.21 20.09
N ARG A 101 8.34 3.90 20.12
CA ARG A 101 7.91 2.99 21.18
C ARG A 101 8.46 3.42 22.53
N ASP A 102 9.77 3.63 22.62
CA ASP A 102 10.44 4.04 23.86
C ASP A 102 9.93 5.40 24.33
N TYR A 103 9.77 6.35 23.41
CA TYR A 103 9.19 7.66 23.72
C TYR A 103 7.78 7.54 24.30
N LYS A 104 6.92 6.67 23.74
CA LYS A 104 5.57 6.43 24.27
C LYS A 104 5.60 5.82 25.66
N ILE A 105 6.50 4.87 25.92
CA ILE A 105 6.69 4.26 27.25
C ILE A 105 7.06 5.35 28.25
N ASP A 106 8.07 6.16 27.94
CA ASP A 106 8.56 7.21 28.81
C ASP A 106 7.51 8.31 29.05
N GLN A 107 6.76 8.69 28.01
CA GLN A 107 5.68 9.66 28.14
C GLN A 107 4.58 9.12 29.05
N ASN A 108 4.10 7.90 28.82
CA ASN A 108 3.05 7.30 29.62
C ASN A 108 3.51 7.11 31.07
N LYS A 109 4.77 6.74 31.30
CA LYS A 109 5.36 6.63 32.63
C LYS A 109 5.35 7.98 33.36
N ARG A 110 5.76 9.06 32.70
CA ARG A 110 5.71 10.41 33.27
C ARG A 110 4.29 10.86 33.60
N LEU A 111 3.32 10.53 32.76
CA LEU A 111 1.91 10.83 33.01
C LEU A 111 1.39 10.07 34.24
N TYR A 112 1.73 8.79 34.36
CA TYR A 112 1.41 7.98 35.53
C TYR A 112 2.05 8.54 36.82
N GLU A 113 3.35 8.82 36.81
CA GLU A 113 4.06 9.44 37.93
C GLU A 113 3.43 10.76 38.35
N LYS A 114 3.06 11.61 37.39
CA LYS A 114 2.37 12.87 37.68
C LYS A 114 0.99 12.64 38.27
N SER A 115 0.25 11.66 37.76
CA SER A 115 -1.07 11.30 38.31
C SER A 115 -0.96 10.79 39.75
N GLU A 116 0.12 10.09 40.09
CA GLU A 116 0.37 9.60 41.44
C GLU A 116 0.71 10.74 42.40
N GLU A 117 1.54 11.69 41.98
CA GLU A 117 1.84 12.90 42.74
C GLU A 117 0.56 13.70 43.05
N LEU A 118 -0.30 13.88 42.03
CA LEU A 118 -1.58 14.57 42.18
C LEU A 118 -2.54 13.80 43.12
N TYR A 119 -2.57 12.48 43.02
CA TYR A 119 -3.36 11.63 43.92
C TYR A 119 -2.91 11.80 45.39
N LEU A 120 -1.61 11.74 45.66
CA LEU A 120 -1.06 11.93 47.01
C LEU A 120 -1.35 13.33 47.56
N SER A 121 -1.22 14.36 46.71
CA SER A 121 -1.58 15.74 47.08
C SER A 121 -3.06 15.87 47.42
N ALA A 122 -3.95 15.28 46.62
CA ALA A 122 -5.39 15.26 46.87
C ALA A 122 -5.74 14.55 48.18
N LEU A 123 -5.09 13.43 48.51
CA LEU A 123 -5.28 12.76 49.80
C LEU A 123 -4.90 13.66 50.99
N GLY A 124 -3.79 14.39 50.87
CA GLY A 124 -3.35 15.36 51.87
C GLY A 124 -4.40 16.46 52.08
N LEU A 125 -4.83 17.09 51.00
CA LEU A 125 -5.84 18.17 51.02
C LEU A 125 -7.20 17.69 51.56
N ASN A 126 -7.65 16.50 51.16
CA ASN A 126 -8.90 15.91 51.64
C ASN A 126 -8.83 15.65 53.15
N ARG A 127 -7.69 15.14 53.64
CA ARG A 127 -7.47 14.90 55.07
C ARG A 127 -7.47 16.21 55.84
N GLU A 128 -6.74 17.22 55.38
CA GLU A 128 -6.68 18.54 56.03
C GLU A 128 -8.07 19.19 56.09
N SER A 129 -8.81 19.15 54.98
CA SER A 129 -10.17 19.69 54.89
C SER A 129 -11.11 18.97 55.86
N ALA A 130 -11.04 17.63 55.94
CA ALA A 130 -11.83 16.86 56.89
C ALA A 130 -11.44 17.15 58.36
N MET A 131 -10.16 17.33 58.66
CA MET A 131 -9.72 17.70 60.01
C MET A 131 -10.20 19.10 60.40
N SER A 132 -10.05 20.09 59.51
CA SER A 132 -10.52 21.45 59.75
C SER A 132 -12.04 21.50 59.95
N ALA A 133 -12.81 20.80 59.11
CA ALA A 133 -14.26 20.71 59.27
C ALA A 133 -14.67 20.06 60.60
N ARG A 134 -14.00 18.97 61.01
CA ARG A 134 -14.24 18.33 62.31
C ARG A 134 -13.95 19.29 63.47
N GLU A 135 -12.85 20.02 63.40
CA GLU A 135 -12.50 21.00 64.43
C GLU A 135 -13.53 22.12 64.53
N GLN A 136 -13.98 22.68 63.40
CA GLN A 136 -15.03 23.69 63.37
C GLN A 136 -16.36 23.18 63.94
N THR A 137 -16.77 21.96 63.59
CA THR A 137 -17.98 21.33 64.13
C THR A 137 -17.90 21.15 65.65
N LEU A 138 -16.73 20.77 66.18
CA LEU A 138 -16.53 20.64 67.63
C LEU A 138 -16.48 21.99 68.33
N ILE A 139 -15.90 23.02 67.72
CA ILE A 139 -15.93 24.39 68.27
C ILE A 139 -17.36 24.90 68.32
N ALA A 140 -18.13 24.77 67.23
CA ALA A 140 -19.53 25.17 67.18
C ALA A 140 -20.39 24.43 68.21
N GLN A 141 -20.11 23.14 68.46
CA GLN A 141 -20.74 22.38 69.54
C GLN A 141 -20.45 23.01 70.91
N ARG A 142 -19.17 23.29 71.22
CA ARG A 142 -18.79 23.93 72.50
C ARG A 142 -19.41 25.30 72.67
N GLU A 143 -19.47 26.11 71.61
CA GLU A 143 -20.12 27.42 71.62
C GLU A 143 -21.62 27.29 71.91
N THR A 144 -22.29 26.30 71.31
CA THR A 144 -23.70 25.99 71.55
C THR A 144 -23.93 25.55 73.01
N GLU A 145 -23.09 24.66 73.53
CA GLU A 145 -23.14 24.20 74.93
C GLU A 145 -22.94 25.36 75.91
N GLN A 146 -21.96 26.25 75.63
CA GLN A 146 -21.70 27.43 76.44
C GLN A 146 -22.88 28.42 76.39
N GLN A 147 -23.47 28.64 75.22
CA GLN A 147 -24.65 29.48 75.07
C GLN A 147 -25.85 28.92 75.86
N LEU A 148 -26.08 27.61 75.82
CA LEU A 148 -27.12 26.95 76.60
C LEU A 148 -26.87 27.05 78.11
N SER A 149 -25.61 26.99 78.55
CA SER A 149 -25.23 27.25 79.95
C SER A 149 -25.60 28.66 80.39
N PHE A 150 -25.26 29.69 79.60
CA PHE A 150 -25.63 31.08 79.91
C PHE A 150 -27.15 31.31 79.88
N GLN A 151 -27.87 30.65 78.97
CA GLN A 151 -29.34 30.69 78.95
C GLN A 151 -29.92 30.01 80.20
N ASN A 152 -29.34 28.89 80.65
CA ASN A 152 -29.76 28.23 81.88
C ASN A 152 -29.55 29.13 83.11
N GLU A 153 -28.38 29.76 83.24
CA GLU A 153 -28.10 30.73 84.31
C GLU A 153 -29.08 31.91 84.29
N SER A 154 -29.35 32.45 83.10
CA SER A 154 -30.32 33.53 82.91
C SER A 154 -31.74 33.12 83.32
N ASN A 155 -32.17 31.90 82.96
CA ASN A 155 -33.46 31.35 83.36
C ASN A 155 -33.54 31.15 84.89
N ILE A 156 -32.46 30.71 85.52
CA ILE A 156 -32.38 30.56 86.98
C ILE A 156 -32.52 31.93 87.65
N ILE A 157 -31.74 32.94 87.22
CA ILE A 157 -31.80 34.30 87.78
C ILE A 157 -33.20 34.90 87.58
N ALA A 158 -33.78 34.79 86.39
CA ALA A 158 -35.14 35.25 86.11
C ALA A 158 -36.16 34.57 87.04
N SER A 159 -36.01 33.27 87.30
CA SER A 159 -36.87 32.55 88.25
C SER A 159 -36.70 33.03 89.70
N ILE A 160 -35.49 33.42 90.11
CA ILE A 160 -35.21 33.95 91.45
C ILE A 160 -35.85 35.33 91.61
N ILE A 161 -35.69 36.22 90.62
CA ILE A 161 -36.31 37.55 90.62
C ILE A 161 -37.84 37.40 90.65
N ALA A 162 -38.40 36.55 89.79
CA ALA A 162 -39.84 36.31 89.75
C ALA A 162 -40.37 35.73 91.07
N LYS A 163 -39.62 34.84 91.74
CA LYS A 163 -39.95 34.36 93.09
C LYS A 163 -39.88 35.47 94.13
N GLY A 164 -38.86 36.32 94.07
CA GLY A 164 -38.71 37.47 94.95
C GLY A 164 -39.85 38.48 94.80
N GLU A 165 -40.23 38.79 93.57
CA GLU A 165 -41.40 39.63 93.27
C GLU A 165 -42.71 39.00 93.73
N ALA A 166 -42.90 37.71 93.48
CA ALA A 166 -44.07 36.98 93.94
C ALA A 166 -44.14 37.03 95.47
N ALA A 167 -43.06 36.69 96.18
CA ALA A 167 -42.99 36.73 97.64
C ALA A 167 -43.24 38.14 98.22
N ALA A 168 -42.74 39.19 97.56
CA ALA A 168 -42.96 40.57 97.98
C ALA A 168 -44.41 41.05 97.72
N LYS A 169 -45.08 40.55 96.68
CA LYS A 169 -46.44 40.94 96.29
C LYS A 169 -47.54 40.06 96.91
N THR A 170 -47.24 38.84 97.36
CA THR A 170 -48.28 37.91 97.82
C THR A 170 -48.68 38.13 99.28
N GLN A 171 -49.95 38.49 99.47
CA GLN A 171 -50.70 38.22 100.70
C GLN A 171 -50.95 36.71 100.82
N THR A 172 -50.87 36.16 102.04
CA THR A 172 -50.93 34.73 102.36
C THR A 172 -52.27 34.07 101.93
N GLY A 173 -52.26 33.04 101.07
CA GLY A 173 -53.49 32.33 100.64
C GLY A 173 -53.38 31.44 99.39
N LYS A 174 -54.49 30.81 98.95
CA LYS A 174 -54.56 29.86 97.80
C LYS A 174 -54.06 30.43 96.46
N SER A 175 -54.10 31.75 96.27
CA SER A 175 -53.61 32.45 95.07
C SER A 175 -52.08 32.44 94.96
N ALA A 176 -51.38 32.60 96.09
CA ALA A 176 -49.92 32.50 96.15
C ALA A 176 -49.42 31.10 95.75
N LEU A 177 -50.16 30.05 96.16
CA LEU A 177 -49.89 28.67 95.75
C LEU A 177 -50.01 28.45 94.24
N LYS A 178 -51.02 29.01 93.59
CA LYS A 178 -51.17 28.93 92.12
C LYS A 178 -50.06 29.68 91.38
N GLN A 179 -49.64 30.84 91.89
CA GLN A 179 -48.49 31.57 91.34
C GLN A 179 -47.19 30.76 91.46
N ALA A 180 -46.94 30.16 92.63
CA ALA A 180 -45.78 29.30 92.84
C ALA A 180 -45.79 28.07 91.90
N GLN A 181 -46.97 27.47 91.67
CA GLN A 181 -47.13 26.36 90.72
C GLN A 181 -46.87 26.79 89.27
N SER A 182 -47.40 27.94 88.83
CA SER A 182 -47.13 28.46 87.48
C SER A 182 -45.64 28.72 87.27
N LEU A 183 -44.98 29.33 88.26
CA LEU A 183 -43.57 29.68 88.19
C LEU A 183 -42.68 28.41 88.18
N LEU A 184 -43.05 27.38 88.95
CA LEU A 184 -42.39 26.07 88.88
C LEU A 184 -42.59 25.40 87.52
N ALA A 185 -43.80 25.48 86.94
CA ALA A 185 -44.10 24.93 85.63
C ALA A 185 -43.35 25.66 84.50
N ASP A 186 -43.13 26.96 84.61
CA ASP A 186 -42.35 27.76 83.66
C ASP A 186 -40.86 27.39 83.70
N VAL A 187 -40.30 27.23 84.90
CA VAL A 187 -38.91 26.74 85.07
C VAL A 187 -38.77 25.33 84.49
N GLY A 188 -39.72 24.44 84.79
CA GLY A 188 -39.72 23.07 84.24
C GLY A 188 -39.79 23.03 82.71
N ARG A 189 -40.63 23.88 82.10
CA ARG A 189 -40.72 24.01 80.63
C ARG A 189 -39.42 24.56 80.03
N ASN A 190 -38.86 25.63 80.59
CA ASN A 190 -37.61 26.20 80.09
C ASN A 190 -36.45 25.20 80.20
N GLN A 191 -36.39 24.43 81.29
CA GLN A 191 -35.38 23.39 81.46
C GLN A 191 -35.57 22.22 80.48
N ALA A 192 -36.82 21.84 80.19
CA ALA A 192 -37.12 20.85 79.14
C ALA A 192 -36.70 21.35 77.74
N ILE A 193 -36.93 22.63 77.42
CA ILE A 193 -36.50 23.22 76.14
C ILE A 193 -34.98 23.24 76.02
N LEU A 194 -34.26 23.61 77.08
CA LEU A 194 -32.79 23.65 77.09
C LEU A 194 -32.20 22.24 76.92
N THR A 195 -32.75 21.25 77.62
CA THR A 195 -32.28 19.86 77.51
C THR A 195 -32.54 19.28 76.12
N GLU A 196 -33.72 19.50 75.54
CA GLU A 196 -34.01 19.12 74.15
C GLU A 196 -33.07 19.80 73.15
N SER A 197 -32.82 21.10 73.33
CA SER A 197 -31.88 21.84 72.47
C SER A 197 -30.47 21.26 72.55
N LEU A 198 -30.03 20.82 73.74
CA LEU A 198 -28.73 20.17 73.93
C LEU A 198 -28.66 18.79 73.26
N PHE A 199 -29.71 17.97 73.39
CA PHE A 199 -29.79 16.67 72.70
C PHE A 199 -29.83 16.82 71.18
N SER A 200 -30.59 17.79 70.68
CA SER A 200 -30.68 18.11 69.25
C SER A 200 -29.33 18.59 68.71
N ALA A 201 -28.66 19.50 69.43
CA ALA A 201 -27.31 19.95 69.09
C ALA A 201 -26.31 18.78 69.02
N GLY A 202 -26.28 17.92 70.04
CA GLY A 202 -25.39 16.75 70.05
C GLY A 202 -25.66 15.75 68.93
N THR A 203 -26.93 15.53 68.59
CA THR A 203 -27.33 14.67 67.45
C THR A 203 -26.92 15.31 66.13
N SER A 204 -27.14 16.62 65.96
CA SER A 204 -26.74 17.39 64.79
C SER A 204 -25.22 17.34 64.58
N THR A 205 -24.42 17.60 65.62
CA THR A 205 -22.97 17.47 65.57
C THR A 205 -22.54 16.07 65.15
N ARG A 206 -23.16 15.02 65.71
CA ARG A 206 -22.85 13.63 65.33
C ARG A 206 -23.13 13.37 63.85
N MET A 207 -24.27 13.84 63.35
CA MET A 207 -24.63 13.71 61.93
C MET A 207 -23.64 14.46 61.04
N GLN A 208 -23.29 15.70 61.39
CA GLN A 208 -22.26 16.47 60.68
C GLN A 208 -20.91 15.76 60.65
N LEU A 209 -20.46 15.17 61.76
CA LEU A 209 -19.22 14.40 61.80
C LEU A 209 -19.27 13.15 60.91
N MET A 210 -20.41 12.48 60.83
CA MET A 210 -20.63 11.36 59.91
C MET A 210 -20.60 11.81 58.45
N ASP A 211 -21.23 12.94 58.14
CA ASP A 211 -21.24 13.53 56.80
C ASP A 211 -19.82 13.91 56.37
N ILE A 212 -19.02 14.54 57.25
CA ILE A 212 -17.60 14.85 56.99
C ILE A 212 -16.80 13.58 56.68
N ASP A 213 -17.02 12.49 57.41
CA ASP A 213 -16.33 11.23 57.15
C ASP A 213 -16.76 10.61 55.80
N ARG A 214 -18.05 10.69 55.47
CA ARG A 214 -18.57 10.24 54.18
C ARG A 214 -18.00 11.07 53.03
N GLU A 215 -17.94 12.38 53.18
CA GLU A 215 -17.36 13.30 52.20
C GLU A 215 -15.87 13.05 52.01
N TYR A 216 -15.12 12.84 53.10
CA TYR A 216 -13.70 12.47 53.04
C TYR A 216 -13.48 11.18 52.24
N ARG A 217 -14.25 10.12 52.51
CA ARG A 217 -14.16 8.86 51.76
C ARG A 217 -14.56 9.03 50.30
N ALA A 218 -15.62 9.79 50.03
CA ALA A 218 -16.07 10.08 48.67
C ALA A 218 -15.00 10.87 47.89
N ALA A 219 -14.37 11.86 48.52
CA ALA A 219 -13.29 12.65 47.93
C ALA A 219 -12.05 11.79 47.64
N ASN A 220 -11.67 10.89 48.53
CA ASN A 220 -10.57 9.95 48.29
C ASN A 220 -10.88 8.96 47.16
N THR A 221 -12.12 8.48 47.08
CA THR A 221 -12.55 7.60 45.99
C THR A 221 -12.49 8.32 44.64
N LYS A 222 -12.93 9.59 44.60
CA LYS A 222 -12.79 10.45 43.41
C LYS A 222 -11.33 10.69 43.03
N ALA A 223 -10.47 10.96 44.03
CA ALA A 223 -9.04 11.14 43.79
C ALA A 223 -8.40 9.87 43.21
N TYR A 224 -8.75 8.69 43.75
CA TYR A 224 -8.28 7.41 43.24
C TYR A 224 -8.79 7.14 41.81
N ALA A 225 -10.06 7.45 41.53
CA ALA A 225 -10.62 7.29 40.19
C ALA A 225 -9.94 8.16 39.12
N ASN A 226 -9.36 9.30 39.52
CA ASN A 226 -8.61 10.19 38.63
C ASN A 226 -7.16 9.75 38.42
N ARG A 227 -6.67 8.76 39.16
CA ARG A 227 -5.31 8.21 39.00
C ARG A 227 -5.23 7.42 37.71
N MET A 228 -4.12 7.56 36.99
CA MET A 228 -3.90 6.78 35.77
C MET A 228 -3.47 5.35 36.12
N LEU A 229 -3.84 4.41 35.25
CA LEU A 229 -3.32 3.05 35.31
C LEU A 229 -1.82 3.04 34.98
N GLU A 230 -1.10 2.11 35.59
CA GLU A 230 0.30 1.88 35.23
C GLU A 230 0.39 1.47 33.75
N PRO A 231 1.25 2.12 32.95
CA PRO A 231 1.27 1.87 31.52
C PRO A 231 1.95 0.55 31.19
N GLU A 232 1.32 -0.23 30.31
CA GLU A 232 1.96 -1.39 29.70
C GLU A 232 2.85 -0.98 28.53
N ALA A 233 3.92 -1.75 28.31
CA ALA A 233 4.79 -1.52 27.17
C ALA A 233 4.06 -1.88 25.85
N PRO A 234 4.00 -0.97 24.86
CA PRO A 234 3.44 -1.29 23.55
C PRO A 234 4.20 -2.45 22.87
N PRO A 235 3.56 -3.17 21.94
CA PRO A 235 4.19 -4.30 21.26
C PRO A 235 5.45 -3.87 20.50
N ILE A 236 6.43 -4.78 20.43
CA ILE A 236 7.69 -4.54 19.73
C ILE A 236 7.42 -4.55 18.22
N PRO A 237 7.90 -3.55 17.45
CA PRO A 237 7.82 -3.59 16.00
C PRO A 237 8.65 -4.76 15.45
N LEU A 238 8.08 -5.47 14.47
CA LEU A 238 8.75 -6.60 13.83
C LEU A 238 10.00 -6.11 13.07
N LYS A 239 11.12 -6.81 13.28
CA LYS A 239 12.36 -6.53 12.55
C LYS A 239 12.14 -6.84 11.06
N PRO A 240 12.60 -5.96 10.13
CA PRO A 240 12.44 -6.21 8.71
C PRO A 240 13.28 -7.41 8.27
N LEU A 241 12.75 -8.14 7.29
CA LEU A 241 13.43 -9.25 6.62
C LEU A 241 14.31 -8.72 5.49
N GLU A 242 15.31 -9.51 5.10
CA GLU A 242 16.14 -9.22 3.93
C GLU A 242 15.35 -9.37 2.64
N THR A 243 15.56 -8.45 1.70
CA THR A 243 14.89 -8.47 0.41
C THR A 243 15.43 -9.62 -0.45
N PRO A 244 14.57 -10.49 -1.01
CA PRO A 244 15.02 -11.58 -1.85
C PRO A 244 15.63 -11.07 -3.15
N LEU A 245 16.72 -11.70 -3.59
CA LEU A 245 17.36 -11.44 -4.88
C LEU A 245 16.88 -12.44 -5.92
N SER A 246 16.66 -11.97 -7.15
CA SER A 246 16.34 -12.82 -8.29
C SER A 246 17.58 -13.59 -8.77
N LYS A 247 17.33 -14.76 -9.35
CA LYS A 247 18.37 -15.62 -9.91
C LYS A 247 18.36 -15.47 -11.42
N TYR A 248 19.51 -15.15 -11.99
CA TYR A 248 19.67 -15.02 -13.44
C TYR A 248 20.38 -16.24 -14.00
N ILE A 249 19.94 -16.65 -15.18
CA ILE A 249 20.64 -17.65 -15.99
C ILE A 249 21.44 -16.93 -17.07
N LEU A 250 22.71 -17.32 -17.22
CA LEU A 250 23.56 -16.79 -18.29
C LEU A 250 23.25 -17.49 -19.62
N PRO A 251 23.44 -16.81 -20.77
CA PRO A 251 23.29 -17.46 -22.06
C PRO A 251 24.29 -18.61 -22.20
N ARG A 252 23.85 -19.68 -22.86
CA ARG A 252 24.72 -20.83 -23.17
C ARG A 252 25.95 -20.36 -23.96
N GLU A 253 27.03 -21.11 -23.85
CA GLU A 253 28.19 -20.93 -24.73
C GLU A 253 27.83 -21.37 -26.15
N PHE A 254 28.38 -20.66 -27.15
CA PHE A 254 28.19 -21.06 -28.54
C PHE A 254 29.00 -22.30 -28.85
N ILE A 255 28.39 -23.23 -29.57
CA ILE A 255 29.09 -24.37 -30.17
C ILE A 255 29.32 -24.10 -31.65
N ASP A 256 30.27 -24.81 -32.27
CA ASP A 256 30.61 -24.65 -33.70
C ASP A 256 29.38 -24.76 -34.63
N ALA A 257 28.35 -25.51 -34.22
CA ALA A 257 27.10 -25.65 -34.95
C ALA A 257 26.21 -24.38 -34.96
N ASP A 258 26.37 -23.48 -33.99
CA ASP A 258 25.58 -22.24 -33.89
C ASP A 258 26.02 -21.20 -34.95
N PHE A 259 27.26 -21.29 -35.45
CA PHE A 259 27.81 -20.39 -36.47
C PHE A 259 27.36 -20.71 -37.91
N GLY A 260 26.65 -21.82 -38.10
CA GLY A 260 26.17 -22.29 -39.40
C GLY A 260 27.28 -22.86 -40.29
N PRO A 261 26.92 -23.46 -41.43
CA PRO A 261 27.90 -24.01 -42.36
C PRO A 261 28.70 -22.88 -43.01
N LYS A 262 30.01 -23.10 -43.16
CA LYS A 262 30.85 -22.22 -43.97
C LYS A 262 30.28 -22.14 -45.40
N PRO A 263 30.30 -20.96 -46.03
CA PRO A 263 29.84 -20.83 -47.41
C PRO A 263 30.61 -21.79 -48.31
N ILE A 264 29.98 -22.24 -49.39
CA ILE A 264 30.60 -23.09 -50.41
C ILE A 264 30.77 -22.29 -51.70
N MET A 265 31.90 -22.46 -52.38
CA MET A 265 32.14 -21.83 -53.68
C MET A 265 31.11 -22.33 -54.70
N GLY A 266 30.42 -21.41 -55.38
CA GLY A 266 29.44 -21.76 -56.41
C GLY A 266 30.06 -22.53 -57.58
N VAL A 267 29.24 -23.35 -58.26
CA VAL A 267 29.65 -24.07 -59.48
C VAL A 267 29.32 -23.19 -60.70
N PRO A 268 30.23 -23.05 -61.68
CA PRO A 268 29.96 -22.26 -62.89
C PRO A 268 28.75 -22.83 -63.65
N THR A 269 27.79 -21.97 -63.96
CA THR A 269 26.51 -22.28 -64.62
C THR A 269 26.63 -22.30 -66.14
N THR A 270 27.74 -21.80 -66.69
CA THR A 270 28.07 -21.92 -68.11
C THR A 270 28.04 -23.39 -68.55
N GLN A 271 26.98 -23.77 -69.25
CA GLN A 271 26.84 -25.05 -69.91
C GLN A 271 27.83 -25.06 -71.07
N VAL A 272 28.92 -25.85 -70.97
CA VAL A 272 29.68 -26.17 -72.19
C VAL A 272 28.78 -27.12 -72.96
N PRO A 273 28.41 -26.82 -74.22
CA PRO A 273 27.66 -27.75 -75.03
C PRO A 273 28.48 -29.04 -75.12
N SER A 274 28.03 -30.11 -74.46
CA SER A 274 28.50 -31.44 -74.81
C SER A 274 27.95 -31.75 -76.19
N MET A 275 28.69 -32.49 -77.01
CA MET A 275 28.26 -32.84 -78.37
C MET A 275 26.89 -33.55 -78.42
N MET A 276 26.45 -34.13 -77.30
CA MET A 276 25.14 -34.74 -77.10
C MET A 276 23.98 -33.73 -77.02
N GLY A 277 24.20 -32.51 -76.52
CA GLY A 277 23.14 -31.50 -76.37
C GLY A 277 22.75 -30.80 -77.68
N VAL A 278 23.69 -30.67 -78.61
CA VAL A 278 23.45 -30.04 -79.93
C VAL A 278 22.63 -30.95 -80.85
N LEU A 279 22.74 -32.28 -80.69
CA LEU A 279 21.99 -33.26 -81.48
C LEU A 279 20.51 -33.36 -81.02
N ALA A 280 20.24 -33.16 -79.73
CA ALA A 280 18.89 -33.24 -79.16
C ALA A 280 17.99 -32.05 -79.52
N GLY A 281 18.55 -30.84 -79.62
CA GLY A 281 17.79 -29.63 -80.01
C GLY A 281 17.37 -29.60 -81.48
N ALA A 282 18.09 -30.31 -82.36
CA ALA A 282 17.73 -30.42 -83.78
C ALA A 282 16.64 -31.47 -84.05
N ALA A 283 16.45 -32.44 -83.15
CA ALA A 283 15.42 -33.48 -83.28
C ALA A 283 14.03 -33.00 -82.79
N ALA A 284 13.97 -32.10 -81.80
CA ALA A 284 12.70 -31.57 -81.28
C ALA A 284 12.04 -30.56 -82.24
N ALA A 285 12.83 -29.74 -82.94
CA ALA A 285 12.31 -28.74 -83.89
C ALA A 285 11.68 -29.34 -85.16
N GLY A 286 11.94 -30.62 -85.47
CA GLY A 286 11.34 -31.34 -86.60
C GLY A 286 10.04 -32.07 -86.27
N PHE A 287 9.69 -32.23 -84.99
CA PHE A 287 8.51 -32.98 -84.55
C PHE A 287 7.31 -32.07 -84.22
N ASP A 288 7.55 -30.85 -83.73
CA ASP A 288 6.50 -29.89 -83.34
C ASP A 288 5.78 -29.20 -84.52
N ALA A 289 6.26 -29.38 -85.76
CA ALA A 289 5.63 -28.81 -86.94
C ALA A 289 4.47 -29.65 -87.52
N TYR A 290 4.22 -30.87 -87.01
CA TYR A 290 3.29 -31.82 -87.64
C TYR A 290 2.07 -32.25 -86.78
N THR A 291 1.93 -31.76 -85.54
CA THR A 291 0.82 -32.21 -84.64
C THR A 291 -0.15 -31.12 -84.21
N ASN A 292 0.08 -29.84 -84.54
CA ASN A 292 -0.87 -28.76 -84.25
C ASN A 292 -1.95 -28.63 -85.35
N ASN A 293 -2.87 -29.60 -85.39
CA ASN A 293 -4.19 -29.46 -86.00
C ASN A 293 -5.02 -30.69 -85.63
N TYR A 294 -5.66 -30.70 -84.44
CA TYR A 294 -7.01 -31.23 -84.21
C TYR A 294 -7.34 -31.31 -82.70
N THR A 295 -8.60 -31.00 -82.38
CA THR A 295 -9.31 -31.16 -81.08
C THR A 295 -8.90 -30.19 -79.96
N GLY A 296 -9.80 -29.52 -79.24
CA GLY A 296 -11.22 -29.77 -79.03
C GLY A 296 -11.49 -29.60 -77.52
N ASN A 297 -12.32 -28.62 -77.20
CA ASN A 297 -12.73 -28.18 -75.87
C ASN A 297 -13.17 -29.33 -74.92
N VAL A 298 -12.63 -29.41 -73.68
CA VAL A 298 -13.34 -30.04 -72.54
C VAL A 298 -13.02 -29.30 -71.24
N THR A 299 -14.07 -28.75 -70.67
CA THR A 299 -14.23 -28.30 -69.28
C THR A 299 -14.21 -29.51 -68.36
N GLU A 300 -13.46 -29.47 -67.25
CA GLU A 300 -13.82 -30.29 -66.09
C GLU A 300 -13.43 -29.60 -64.77
N ASN A 301 -14.47 -29.44 -63.95
CA ASN A 301 -14.51 -28.91 -62.61
C ASN A 301 -14.75 -30.10 -61.68
N ILE A 302 -13.76 -30.49 -60.87
CA ILE A 302 -13.83 -31.39 -59.70
C ILE A 302 -12.65 -30.93 -58.82
N GLY A 303 -12.76 -30.44 -57.59
CA GLY A 303 -13.73 -30.63 -56.51
C GLY A 303 -12.94 -31.09 -55.27
N GLY A 304 -12.84 -30.24 -54.23
CA GLY A 304 -12.36 -30.68 -52.90
C GLY A 304 -11.59 -29.66 -52.07
N ALA A 305 -12.29 -29.07 -51.08
CA ALA A 305 -11.89 -28.69 -49.70
C ALA A 305 -10.44 -28.19 -49.43
N SER A 306 -10.15 -27.13 -48.67
CA SER A 306 -10.86 -26.44 -47.58
C SER A 306 -10.14 -25.13 -47.27
N THR A 307 -10.93 -24.12 -46.87
CA THR A 307 -10.65 -22.93 -46.03
C THR A 307 -9.24 -22.81 -45.43
N HIS A 308 -8.56 -21.65 -45.48
CA HIS A 308 -8.85 -20.48 -44.65
C HIS A 308 -8.55 -19.14 -45.34
N ASN A 309 -9.44 -18.21 -45.01
CA ASN A 309 -9.63 -16.85 -45.51
C ASN A 309 -8.62 -15.88 -44.84
N PHE A 310 -7.76 -15.22 -45.62
CA PHE A 310 -7.10 -13.98 -45.18
C PHE A 310 -7.93 -12.81 -45.72
N GLY A 311 -8.90 -12.40 -44.92
CA GLY A 311 -9.74 -11.23 -45.14
C GLY A 311 -9.42 -10.17 -44.10
N SER A 312 -9.02 -9.00 -44.60
CA SER A 312 -8.89 -7.71 -43.93
C SER A 312 -10.12 -7.31 -43.10
N LEU A 313 -9.92 -6.29 -42.24
CA LEU A 313 -10.86 -5.34 -41.58
C LEU A 313 -10.62 -5.33 -40.06
N SER A 314 -10.78 -4.26 -39.31
CA SER A 314 -10.75 -2.81 -39.50
C SER A 314 -10.56 -2.23 -38.09
N MET A 315 -9.89 -1.09 -37.94
CA MET A 315 -9.86 -0.36 -36.66
C MET A 315 -11.27 0.15 -36.34
N SER A 316 -12.06 -0.64 -35.62
CA SER A 316 -13.33 -0.21 -35.05
C SER A 316 -13.75 -1.18 -33.96
N ASP A 317 -12.94 -1.25 -32.90
CA ASP A 317 -13.37 -1.77 -31.59
C ASP A 317 -12.74 -0.90 -30.49
N ALA A 318 -12.99 0.40 -30.62
CA ALA A 318 -12.87 1.33 -29.51
C ALA A 318 -14.21 1.34 -28.79
N MET A 319 -14.40 0.42 -27.85
CA MET A 319 -15.41 0.59 -26.81
C MET A 319 -14.88 0.16 -25.44
N ASN A 320 -15.05 1.12 -24.52
CA ASN A 320 -15.37 0.93 -23.11
C ASN A 320 -14.22 1.05 -22.09
N MET A 321 -13.81 2.30 -21.83
CA MET A 321 -13.27 2.69 -20.53
C MET A 321 -14.15 3.77 -19.91
N ASN A 322 -14.92 3.38 -18.89
CA ASN A 322 -15.63 4.29 -17.97
C ASN A 322 -14.63 5.11 -17.15
N PRO A 323 -14.84 6.43 -16.93
CA PRO A 323 -14.09 7.19 -15.95
C PRO A 323 -14.63 6.94 -14.53
N ILE A 324 -13.74 6.55 -13.62
CA ILE A 324 -13.99 6.43 -12.19
C ILE A 324 -14.19 7.83 -11.61
N THR A 325 -15.39 8.10 -11.10
CA THR A 325 -15.74 9.27 -10.28
C THR A 325 -15.31 9.06 -8.83
N TYR A 326 -14.57 10.02 -8.27
CA TYR A 326 -14.24 10.06 -6.84
C TYR A 326 -15.36 10.78 -6.06
N PRO A 327 -15.84 10.25 -4.92
CA PRO A 327 -16.75 10.98 -4.06
C PRO A 327 -15.96 11.92 -3.13
N TYR A 328 -16.32 13.21 -3.17
CA TYR A 328 -16.01 14.17 -2.11
C TYR A 328 -16.83 13.81 -0.87
N PHE A 329 -16.17 13.66 0.28
CA PHE A 329 -16.80 13.61 1.59
C PHE A 329 -17.11 15.04 2.07
N ASN A 330 -18.30 15.20 2.65
CA ASN A 330 -18.73 16.36 3.46
C ASN A 330 -17.78 16.63 4.62
#